data_AF-A0A6A6ZL69-F1
#
_entry.id   AF-A0A6A6ZL69-F1
#
_cell.length_a   1.000
_cell.length_b   1.000
_cell.length_c   1.000
_cell.angle_alpha   90.00
_cell.angle_beta   90.00
_cell.angle_gamma   90.00
#
_symmetry.space_group_name_H-M   'P 1'
#
loop_
_entity.id
_entity.type
_entity.pdbx_description
1 polymer ?
#
loop_
_entity_poly.entity_id
_entity_poly.type
_entity_poly.pdbx_seq_one_letter_code
_entity_poly.pdbx_strand_id
1 'polypeptide(L)'
;MDEGGPMQRTAPWRDASQPKPLSPNAEYVYHPLSEVFHDPSKAVTGNFDRLSLTNKVKEKTRGNASHISTPTTAQSLGKSRRVDKTLYHVDKDSLAVFRLLFYVPNDGELPRNLQWAEVVGALTKLGFSAEKLHGSAWQFAPTKLKLSRGIQFHEPHPGGEVPLWLARRHGRRLTRAYGWDGSMFRRK
;
A
#
# COMPACT_ATOMS: atom_id res chain seq x y z
N MET A 1 -5.43 -32.06 32.46
CA MET A 1 -3.97 -32.16 32.31
C MET A 1 -3.72 -33.12 31.17
N ASP A 2 -2.70 -32.82 30.35
CA ASP A 2 -1.79 -33.76 29.65
C ASP A 2 -1.29 -33.18 28.32
N GLU A 3 -0.15 -32.48 28.48
CA GLU A 3 1.10 -32.48 27.70
C GLU A 3 1.06 -32.62 26.16
N GLY A 4 1.53 -31.56 25.50
CA GLY A 4 1.78 -31.52 24.06
C GLY A 4 3.00 -32.35 23.64
N GLY A 5 2.79 -33.30 22.73
CA GLY A 5 3.84 -34.11 22.11
C GLY A 5 4.83 -33.31 21.25
N PRO A 6 6.03 -33.86 20.97
CA PRO A 6 7.13 -33.15 20.32
C PRO A 6 6.80 -32.81 18.86
N MET A 7 6.90 -31.53 18.49
CA MET A 7 6.68 -31.07 17.12
C MET A 7 7.80 -31.55 16.19
N GLN A 8 7.43 -32.41 15.24
CA GLN A 8 8.29 -32.85 14.14
C GLN A 8 8.20 -31.84 12.98
N ARG A 9 9.34 -31.47 12.39
CA ARG A 9 9.37 -30.52 11.27
C ARG A 9 9.06 -31.22 9.95
N THR A 10 8.34 -30.53 9.05
CA THR A 10 8.05 -31.02 7.70
C THR A 10 9.31 -31.13 6.86
N ALA A 11 9.35 -32.15 6.00
CA ALA A 11 10.45 -32.35 5.06
C ALA A 11 10.56 -31.15 4.09
N PRO A 12 11.78 -30.84 3.60
CA PRO A 12 11.99 -29.73 2.67
C PRO A 12 11.21 -29.95 1.38
N TRP A 13 10.59 -28.87 0.91
CA TRP A 13 9.81 -28.83 -0.32
C TRP A 13 10.65 -29.26 -1.52
N ARG A 14 10.11 -30.13 -2.37
CA ARG A 14 10.70 -30.47 -3.68
C ARG A 14 9.82 -29.93 -4.78
N ASP A 15 10.44 -29.24 -5.73
CA ASP A 15 9.75 -28.76 -6.92
C ASP A 15 9.30 -29.94 -7.78
N ALA A 16 8.02 -29.96 -8.13
CA ALA A 16 7.49 -30.93 -9.07
C ALA A 16 8.11 -30.69 -10.44
N SER A 17 8.73 -31.72 -11.03
CA SER A 17 9.15 -31.68 -12.43
C SER A 17 7.95 -31.36 -13.30
N GLN A 18 8.12 -30.38 -14.20
CA GLN A 18 7.10 -29.90 -15.14
C GLN A 18 6.34 -31.08 -15.79
N PRO A 19 5.00 -31.02 -15.90
CA PRO A 19 4.23 -32.09 -16.52
C PRO A 19 4.64 -32.26 -17.98
N LYS A 20 4.84 -33.53 -18.36
CA LYS A 20 5.14 -33.93 -19.74
C LYS A 20 3.97 -33.50 -20.65
N PRO A 21 4.21 -32.96 -21.86
CA PRO A 21 3.13 -32.52 -22.73
C PRO A 21 2.18 -33.69 -23.04
N LEU A 22 0.88 -33.45 -22.86
CA LEU A 22 -0.19 -34.41 -23.11
C LEU A 22 -0.23 -34.77 -24.60
N SER A 23 -0.41 -36.05 -24.89
CA SER A 23 -0.61 -36.57 -26.24
C SER A 23 -1.81 -35.89 -26.92
N PRO A 24 -1.77 -35.65 -28.25
CA PRO A 24 -2.79 -34.87 -28.97
C PRO A 24 -4.19 -35.51 -29.06
N ASN A 25 -4.42 -36.67 -28.42
CA ASN A 25 -5.67 -37.42 -28.51
C ASN A 25 -6.31 -37.73 -27.13
N ALA A 26 -6.01 -36.92 -26.10
CA ALA A 26 -6.69 -37.05 -24.81
C ALA A 26 -8.08 -36.40 -24.89
N GLU A 27 -9.11 -37.23 -24.86
CA GLU A 27 -10.51 -36.81 -24.75
C GLU A 27 -10.72 -36.06 -23.43
N TYR A 28 -11.09 -34.77 -23.51
CA TYR A 28 -11.22 -33.91 -22.34
C TYR A 28 -12.56 -34.16 -21.65
N VAL A 29 -12.56 -35.09 -20.69
CA VAL A 29 -13.72 -35.31 -19.81
C VAL A 29 -13.70 -34.23 -18.72
N TYR A 30 -14.64 -33.29 -18.78
CA TYR A 30 -14.77 -32.22 -17.80
C TYR A 30 -15.26 -32.79 -16.45
N HIS A 31 -14.40 -32.72 -15.44
CA HIS A 31 -14.77 -32.99 -14.06
C HIS A 31 -14.93 -31.68 -13.29
N PRO A 32 -16.14 -31.31 -12.82
CA PRO A 32 -16.33 -30.12 -12.03
C PRO A 32 -15.59 -30.24 -10.69
N LEU A 33 -14.97 -29.14 -10.25
CA LEU A 33 -14.15 -29.08 -9.03
C LEU A 33 -14.96 -29.30 -7.72
N SER A 34 -16.29 -29.37 -7.82
CA SER A 34 -17.21 -29.65 -6.71
C SER A 34 -18.52 -30.22 -7.26
N GLU A 35 -19.03 -31.30 -6.67
CA GLU A 35 -20.38 -31.84 -6.92
C GLU A 35 -21.49 -31.04 -6.20
N VAL A 36 -21.12 -29.95 -5.53
CA VAL A 36 -22.06 -29.11 -4.79
C VAL A 36 -22.87 -28.30 -5.81
N PHE A 37 -24.03 -28.82 -6.17
CA PHE A 37 -25.01 -28.09 -6.96
C PHE A 37 -25.48 -26.86 -6.16
N HIS A 38 -25.21 -25.68 -6.69
CA HIS A 38 -25.75 -24.44 -6.14
C HIS A 38 -27.28 -24.46 -6.29
N ASP A 39 -28.00 -24.34 -5.18
CA ASP A 39 -29.46 -24.21 -5.15
C ASP A 39 -29.85 -22.81 -5.64
N PRO A 40 -30.44 -22.67 -6.84
CA PRO A 40 -30.76 -21.37 -7.42
C PRO A 40 -31.85 -20.63 -6.65
N SER A 41 -32.64 -21.32 -5.82
CA SER A 41 -33.66 -20.68 -4.96
C SER A 41 -33.04 -19.90 -3.78
N LYS A 42 -31.77 -20.16 -3.45
CA LYS A 42 -31.03 -19.51 -2.35
C LYS A 42 -30.06 -18.43 -2.83
N ALA A 43 -30.13 -18.04 -4.10
CA ALA A 43 -29.25 -17.02 -4.67
C ALA A 43 -29.64 -15.61 -4.17
N VAL A 44 -28.82 -15.04 -3.28
CA VAL A 44 -29.01 -13.68 -2.75
C VAL A 44 -28.72 -12.59 -3.80
N THR A 45 -27.93 -12.91 -4.83
CA THR A 45 -27.37 -11.91 -5.77
C THR A 45 -28.06 -11.88 -7.15
N GLY A 46 -29.14 -12.65 -7.34
CA GLY A 46 -29.83 -12.75 -8.64
C GLY A 46 -29.05 -13.59 -9.68
N ASN A 47 -29.77 -14.20 -10.62
CA ASN A 47 -29.19 -15.08 -11.64
C ASN A 47 -28.39 -14.26 -12.66
N PHE A 48 -27.07 -14.41 -12.64
CA PHE A 48 -26.17 -13.83 -13.64
C PHE A 48 -25.93 -14.83 -14.76
N ASP A 49 -26.67 -14.70 -15.87
CA ASP A 49 -26.45 -15.53 -17.05
C ASP A 49 -25.24 -15.01 -17.84
N ARG A 50 -24.08 -15.65 -17.66
CA ARG A 50 -22.85 -15.32 -18.40
C ARG A 50 -22.98 -15.53 -19.91
N LEU A 51 -23.92 -16.35 -20.37
CA LEU A 51 -24.12 -16.61 -21.80
C LEU A 51 -24.95 -15.51 -22.48
N SER A 52 -25.62 -14.65 -21.72
CA SER A 52 -26.39 -13.51 -22.21
C SER A 52 -25.53 -12.27 -22.55
N LEU A 53 -24.23 -12.31 -22.27
CA LEU A 53 -23.30 -11.21 -22.56
C LEU A 53 -23.01 -11.14 -24.05
N THR A 54 -23.84 -10.41 -24.79
CA THR A 54 -23.48 -9.92 -26.13
C THR A 54 -22.34 -8.91 -25.97
N ASN A 55 -21.17 -9.21 -26.57
CA ASN A 55 -20.03 -8.31 -26.58
C ASN A 55 -20.38 -7.01 -27.35
N LYS A 56 -20.79 -5.97 -26.64
CA LYS A 56 -20.87 -4.61 -27.20
C LYS A 56 -19.45 -4.05 -27.29
N VAL A 57 -18.87 -4.08 -28.48
CA VAL A 57 -17.60 -3.42 -28.78
C VAL A 57 -17.82 -1.90 -28.69
N LYS A 58 -17.28 -1.29 -27.64
CA LYS A 58 -17.23 0.17 -27.52
C LYS A 58 -16.01 0.68 -28.29
N GLU A 59 -16.25 1.30 -29.44
CA GLU A 59 -15.19 1.95 -30.21
C GLU A 59 -14.59 3.10 -29.39
N LYS A 60 -13.27 3.03 -29.16
CA LYS A 60 -12.52 4.13 -28.55
C LYS A 60 -12.13 5.12 -29.65
N THR A 61 -12.71 6.31 -29.63
CA THR A 61 -12.20 7.45 -30.40
C THR A 61 -10.95 8.00 -29.71
N ARG A 62 -9.75 7.64 -30.18
CA ARG A 62 -8.49 8.27 -29.76
C ARG A 62 -7.73 8.73 -31.01
N GLY A 63 -7.48 10.03 -31.10
CA GLY A 63 -6.80 10.66 -32.23
C GLY A 63 -5.38 10.12 -32.46
N ASN A 64 -4.99 10.05 -33.73
CA ASN A 64 -3.71 9.59 -34.23
C ASN A 64 -2.54 10.46 -33.72
N ALA A 65 -1.47 9.81 -33.26
CA ALA A 65 -0.13 10.38 -33.31
C ALA A 65 0.76 9.41 -34.10
N SER A 66 1.17 9.86 -35.28
CA SER A 66 1.99 9.12 -36.23
C SER A 66 3.36 8.76 -35.64
N HIS A 67 3.79 7.53 -35.91
CA HIS A 67 5.14 7.06 -35.69
C HIS A 67 6.15 7.96 -36.41
N ILE A 68 7.10 8.51 -35.66
CA ILE A 68 8.38 8.97 -36.21
C ILE A 68 9.46 8.17 -35.50
N SER A 69 10.11 7.30 -36.26
CA SER A 69 11.33 6.60 -35.89
C SER A 69 12.51 7.55 -35.91
N THR A 70 13.28 7.61 -34.82
CA THR A 70 14.66 8.12 -34.80
C THR A 70 15.58 7.11 -34.10
N PRO A 71 16.83 6.95 -34.58
CA PRO A 71 17.76 5.93 -34.09
C PRO A 71 18.52 6.39 -32.83
N THR A 72 18.99 5.39 -32.09
CA THR A 72 19.94 5.34 -30.98
C THR A 72 20.86 6.57 -30.79
N THR A 73 20.90 7.09 -29.56
CA THR A 73 22.13 7.63 -28.96
C THR A 73 22.13 7.30 -27.46
N ALA A 74 23.11 6.52 -27.03
CA ALA A 74 23.38 6.23 -25.64
C ALA A 74 23.81 7.52 -24.92
N GLN A 75 23.12 7.91 -23.84
CA GLN A 75 23.64 8.90 -22.90
C GLN A 75 23.36 8.48 -21.45
N SER A 76 24.45 8.00 -20.86
CA SER A 76 24.91 8.15 -19.47
C SER A 76 23.90 8.05 -18.33
N LEU A 77 24.22 7.14 -17.41
CA LEU A 77 23.86 7.19 -15.98
C LEU A 77 23.87 8.65 -15.47
N GLY A 78 22.69 9.27 -15.43
CA GLY A 78 22.52 10.59 -14.87
C GLY A 78 22.87 10.54 -13.39
N LYS A 79 23.99 11.17 -13.03
CA LYS A 79 24.34 11.50 -11.65
C LYS A 79 23.09 12.04 -10.96
N SER A 80 22.62 11.33 -9.94
CA SER A 80 21.51 11.75 -9.08
C SER A 80 21.78 13.19 -8.64
N ARG A 81 21.01 14.14 -9.21
CA ARG A 81 21.01 15.52 -8.77
C ARG A 81 20.60 15.45 -7.30
N ARG A 82 21.53 15.69 -6.38
CA ARG A 82 21.23 15.81 -4.96
C ARG A 82 20.30 17.00 -4.84
N VAL A 83 18.99 16.73 -4.83
CA VAL A 83 18.00 17.72 -4.44
C VAL A 83 18.34 18.03 -2.99
N ASP A 84 18.71 19.28 -2.71
CA ASP A 84 18.94 19.71 -1.34
C ASP A 84 17.69 19.38 -0.53
N LYS A 85 17.79 18.35 0.31
CA LYS A 85 16.66 17.87 1.10
C LYS A 85 16.36 18.92 2.15
N THR A 86 15.16 19.50 2.10
CA THR A 86 14.68 20.42 3.13
C THR A 86 14.74 19.73 4.50
N LEU A 87 15.39 20.37 5.46
CA LEU A 87 15.43 19.91 6.84
C LEU A 87 14.31 20.58 7.66
N TYR A 88 13.59 19.77 8.43
CA TYR A 88 12.53 20.21 9.32
C TYR A 88 12.97 20.07 10.77
N HIS A 89 13.01 21.20 11.49
CA HIS A 89 13.24 21.22 12.92
C HIS A 89 11.92 21.00 13.66
N VAL A 90 11.86 19.93 14.45
CA VAL A 90 10.67 19.51 15.20
C VAL A 90 11.01 19.35 16.69
N ASP A 91 10.00 19.40 17.54
CA ASP A 91 10.15 19.11 18.96
C ASP A 91 10.44 17.62 19.21
N LYS A 92 10.81 17.28 20.45
CA LYS A 92 11.18 15.91 20.85
C LYS A 92 10.03 14.92 20.56
N ASP A 93 8.80 15.31 20.87
CA ASP A 93 7.64 14.44 20.76
C ASP A 93 7.25 14.18 19.30
N SER A 94 7.21 15.23 18.46
CA SER A 94 6.94 15.03 17.04
C SER A 94 8.08 14.27 16.35
N LEU A 95 9.33 14.45 16.79
CA LEU A 95 10.44 13.65 16.26
C LEU A 95 10.23 12.15 16.54
N ALA A 96 9.77 11.79 17.73
CA ALA A 96 9.46 10.40 18.06
C ALA A 96 8.36 9.83 17.15
N VAL A 97 7.32 10.63 16.87
CA VAL A 97 6.28 10.26 15.90
C VAL A 97 6.85 10.09 14.48
N PHE A 98 7.68 11.01 14.00
CA PHE A 98 8.26 10.91 12.66
C PHE A 98 9.21 9.72 12.51
N ARG A 99 9.94 9.35 13.58
CA ARG A 99 10.74 8.10 13.62
C ARG A 99 9.89 6.84 13.52
N LEU A 100 8.68 6.85 14.08
CA LEU A 100 7.72 5.76 13.94
C LEU A 100 7.06 5.73 12.56
N LEU A 101 6.83 6.89 11.94
CA LEU A 101 6.29 6.99 10.58
C LEU A 101 7.31 6.56 9.52
N PHE A 102 8.55 7.07 9.58
CA PHE A 102 9.59 6.84 8.57
C PHE A 102 10.68 5.90 9.07
N TYR A 103 11.04 4.91 8.26
CA TYR A 103 12.12 3.99 8.63
C TYR A 103 13.45 4.74 8.65
N VAL A 104 14.18 4.62 9.77
CA VAL A 104 15.53 5.15 9.94
C VAL A 104 16.44 3.99 10.40
N PRO A 105 17.46 3.62 9.61
CA PRO A 105 18.46 2.65 10.05
C PRO A 105 19.21 3.20 11.28
N ASN A 106 19.39 2.40 12.33
CA ASN A 106 20.01 2.76 13.63
C ASN A 106 19.18 3.68 14.56
N ASP A 107 17.85 3.71 14.46
CA ASP A 107 17.07 4.29 15.54
C ASP A 107 17.17 3.41 16.81
N GLY A 108 17.48 4.03 17.95
CA GLY A 108 17.49 3.39 19.27
C GLY A 108 16.09 2.99 19.74
N GLU A 109 15.81 3.10 21.05
CA GLU A 109 14.48 2.78 21.58
C GLU A 109 13.39 3.62 20.91
N LEU A 110 12.58 2.96 20.06
CA LEU A 110 11.36 3.52 19.50
C LEU A 110 10.24 3.39 20.55
N PRO A 111 9.37 4.41 20.70
CA PRO A 111 8.19 4.28 21.54
C PRO A 111 7.35 3.08 21.08
N ARG A 112 6.95 2.23 22.04
CA ARG A 112 6.23 0.99 21.73
C ARG A 112 4.83 1.23 21.17
N ASN A 113 4.18 2.30 21.63
CA ASN A 113 2.80 2.64 21.29
C ASN A 113 2.75 4.05 20.72
N LEU A 114 1.91 4.26 19.70
CA LEU A 114 1.68 5.55 19.05
C LEU A 114 0.18 5.83 19.08
N GLN A 115 -0.22 6.97 19.64
CA GLN A 115 -1.62 7.38 19.66
C GLN A 115 -1.95 8.23 18.43
N TRP A 116 -3.16 8.11 17.89
CA TRP A 116 -3.60 8.90 16.74
C TRP A 116 -3.50 10.41 17.01
N ALA A 117 -3.83 10.83 18.23
CA ALA A 117 -3.70 12.22 18.67
C ALA A 117 -2.26 12.75 18.55
N GLU A 118 -1.25 11.90 18.78
CA GLU A 118 0.17 12.28 18.63
C GLU A 118 0.54 12.46 17.15
N VAL A 119 -0.04 11.65 16.25
CA VAL A 119 0.12 11.82 14.80
C VAL A 119 -0.50 13.14 14.34
N VAL A 120 -1.72 13.44 14.79
CA VAL A 120 -2.40 14.71 14.50
C VAL A 120 -1.58 15.89 15.05
N GLY A 121 -1.10 15.79 16.29
CA GLY A 121 -0.28 16.82 16.93
C GLY A 121 1.05 17.04 16.21
N ALA A 122 1.74 15.98 15.80
CA ALA A 122 3.01 16.09 15.09
C ALA A 122 2.85 16.75 13.72
N LEU A 123 1.80 16.39 12.95
CA LEU A 123 1.53 16.99 11.66
C LEU A 123 1.08 18.46 11.79
N THR A 124 0.28 18.80 12.80
CA THR A 124 -0.14 20.19 13.01
C THR A 124 1.01 21.09 13.43
N LYS A 125 1.88 20.62 14.35
CA LYS A 125 3.12 21.33 14.74
C LYS A 125 4.08 21.53 13.56
N LEU A 126 4.16 20.56 12.65
CA LEU A 126 4.97 20.68 11.44
C LEU A 126 4.44 21.76 10.47
N GLY A 127 3.16 22.10 10.55
CA GLY A 127 2.56 23.17 9.74
C GLY A 127 1.42 22.73 8.82
N PHE A 128 0.69 21.68 9.20
CA PHE A 128 -0.62 21.36 8.62
C PHE A 128 -1.76 21.92 9.49
N SER A 129 -2.91 22.22 8.90
CA SER A 129 -4.18 22.16 9.61
C SER A 129 -4.69 20.71 9.60
N ALA A 130 -5.39 20.31 10.65
CA ALA A 130 -6.03 19.00 10.74
C ALA A 130 -7.53 19.19 10.93
N GLU A 131 -8.32 18.64 10.02
CA GLU A 131 -9.77 18.70 10.04
C GLU A 131 -10.34 17.29 10.06
N LYS A 132 -11.20 17.00 11.04
CA LYS A 132 -11.93 15.74 11.09
C LYS A 132 -13.13 15.85 10.15
N LEU A 133 -13.15 14.99 9.13
CA LEU A 133 -14.26 14.87 8.19
C LEU A 133 -15.30 13.90 8.76
N HIS A 134 -16.07 13.23 7.90
CA HIS A 134 -17.03 12.23 8.35
C HIS A 134 -16.33 10.96 8.90
N GLY A 135 -16.92 10.37 9.94
CA GLY A 135 -16.44 9.13 10.55
C GLY A 135 -15.01 9.24 11.09
N SER A 136 -14.14 8.30 10.67
CA SER A 136 -12.73 8.26 11.06
C SER A 136 -11.80 8.99 10.09
N ALA A 137 -12.32 9.69 9.08
CA ALA A 137 -11.50 10.39 8.10
C ALA A 137 -10.97 11.73 8.63
N TRP A 138 -9.68 11.98 8.42
CA TRP A 138 -9.00 13.23 8.77
C TRP A 138 -8.28 13.80 7.55
N GLN A 139 -8.52 15.07 7.26
CA GLN A 139 -7.85 15.83 6.21
C GLN A 139 -6.75 16.69 6.82
N PHE A 140 -5.56 16.64 6.23
CA PHE A 140 -4.43 17.49 6.57
C PHE A 140 -4.10 18.41 5.40
N ALA A 141 -4.27 19.72 5.59
CA ALA A 141 -3.95 20.72 4.56
C ALA A 141 -2.72 21.54 4.98
N PRO A 142 -1.73 21.76 4.09
CA PRO A 142 -0.55 22.54 4.43
C PRO A 142 -0.92 24.00 4.69
N THR A 143 -0.49 24.56 5.82
CA THR A 143 -0.72 25.97 6.16
C THR A 143 0.58 26.76 6.18
N LYS A 144 1.63 26.24 6.81
CA LYS A 144 2.95 26.90 6.90
C LYS A 144 3.98 26.32 5.94
N LEU A 145 3.69 25.16 5.36
CA LEU A 145 4.59 24.42 4.49
C LEU A 145 4.34 24.78 3.03
N LYS A 146 5.41 24.93 2.25
CA LYS A 146 5.34 25.13 0.79
C LYS A 146 5.06 23.81 0.05
N LEU A 147 3.95 23.16 0.40
CA LEU A 147 3.49 21.91 -0.21
C LEU A 147 2.31 22.19 -1.14
N SER A 148 2.22 21.46 -2.25
CA SER A 148 1.20 21.70 -3.29
C SER A 148 -0.17 21.12 -2.97
N ARG A 149 -0.26 20.14 -2.07
CA ARG A 149 -1.50 19.40 -1.78
C ARG A 149 -1.61 18.94 -0.33
N GLY A 150 -2.84 18.81 0.14
CA GLY A 150 -3.16 18.10 1.38
C GLY A 150 -3.11 16.57 1.24
N ILE A 151 -3.30 15.90 2.38
CA ILE A 151 -3.32 14.45 2.52
C ILE A 151 -4.40 14.03 3.53
N GLN A 152 -5.10 12.93 3.24
CA GLN A 152 -6.14 12.40 4.12
C GLN A 152 -5.67 11.11 4.78
N PHE A 153 -6.00 10.88 6.04
CA PHE A 153 -5.76 9.61 6.75
C PHE A 153 -7.01 9.16 7.50
N HIS A 154 -7.00 7.89 7.94
CA HIS A 154 -8.08 7.35 8.77
C HIS A 154 -7.55 7.11 10.18
N GLU A 155 -8.30 7.61 11.16
CA GLU A 155 -8.15 7.35 12.58
C GLU A 155 -8.46 5.86 12.86
N PRO A 156 -7.56 5.14 13.56
CA PRO A 156 -7.83 3.77 13.99
C PRO A 156 -8.98 3.72 15.01
N HIS A 157 -9.89 2.75 14.86
CA HIS A 157 -11.02 2.52 15.76
C HIS A 157 -11.04 1.02 16.16
N PRO A 158 -11.37 0.65 17.43
CA PRO A 158 -11.99 1.45 18.48
C PRO A 158 -11.07 2.31 19.37
N GLY A 159 -9.76 2.03 19.43
CA GLY A 159 -8.89 2.59 20.48
C GLY A 159 -8.05 3.81 20.13
N GLY A 160 -8.01 4.27 18.88
CA GLY A 160 -7.11 5.37 18.46
C GLY A 160 -5.62 5.03 18.46
N GLU A 161 -5.22 3.83 18.92
CA GLU A 161 -3.85 3.36 18.82
C GLU A 161 -3.49 3.09 17.36
N VAL A 162 -2.32 3.56 16.95
CA VAL A 162 -1.76 3.39 15.61
C VAL A 162 -0.70 2.30 15.67
N PRO A 163 -0.97 1.08 15.17
CA PRO A 163 0.04 0.04 15.11
C PRO A 163 1.23 0.46 14.23
N LEU A 164 2.42 -0.04 14.54
CA LEU A 164 3.64 0.32 13.80
C LEU A 164 3.50 0.10 12.28
N TRP A 165 2.88 -1.00 11.84
CA TRP A 165 2.69 -1.26 10.41
C TRP A 165 1.83 -0.18 9.72
N LEU A 166 0.85 0.38 10.44
CA LEU A 166 -0.03 1.45 9.99
C LEU A 166 0.71 2.80 10.00
N ALA A 167 1.48 3.07 11.06
CA ALA A 167 2.40 4.21 11.10
C ALA A 167 3.36 4.21 9.89
N ARG A 168 3.99 3.07 9.59
CA ARG A 168 4.84 2.90 8.40
C ARG A 168 4.05 3.07 7.09
N ARG A 169 2.78 2.67 7.04
CA ARG A 169 1.90 2.91 5.88
C ARG A 169 1.64 4.41 5.69
N HIS A 170 1.41 5.16 6.77
CA HIS A 170 1.29 6.62 6.74
C HIS A 170 2.58 7.28 6.25
N GLY A 171 3.73 6.89 6.81
CA GLY A 171 5.05 7.39 6.39
C GLY A 171 5.30 7.16 4.90
N ARG A 172 5.08 5.93 4.38
CA ARG A 172 5.19 5.67 2.93
C ARG A 172 4.26 6.54 2.08
N ARG A 173 3.08 6.91 2.60
CA ARG A 173 2.17 7.81 1.87
C ARG A 173 2.69 9.24 1.87
N LEU A 174 3.26 9.71 2.99
CA LEU A 174 3.95 11.01 3.07
C LEU A 174 5.17 11.06 2.14
N THR A 175 5.97 9.99 2.09
CA THR A 175 7.08 9.87 1.15
C THR A 175 6.62 10.00 -0.30
N ARG A 176 5.52 9.34 -0.70
CA ARG A 176 4.99 9.46 -2.06
C ARG A 176 4.42 10.84 -2.37
N ALA A 177 3.78 11.49 -1.39
CA ALA A 177 3.14 12.78 -1.57
C ALA A 177 4.15 13.94 -1.61
N TYR A 178 5.19 13.87 -0.77
CA TYR A 178 6.07 15.00 -0.48
C TYR A 178 7.56 14.70 -0.63
N GLY A 179 7.94 13.45 -0.94
CA GLY A 179 9.34 13.03 -1.04
C GLY A 179 10.05 12.91 0.31
N TRP A 180 9.31 12.92 1.43
CA TRP A 180 9.87 12.92 2.77
C TRP A 180 10.47 11.57 3.19
N ASP A 181 11.53 11.66 3.98
CA ASP A 181 12.15 10.53 4.66
C ASP A 181 12.48 10.89 6.12
N GLY A 182 12.87 9.89 6.93
CA GLY A 182 13.17 10.12 8.34
C GLY A 182 14.40 10.98 8.60
N SER A 183 15.32 11.09 7.62
CA SER A 183 16.54 11.91 7.74
C SER A 183 16.26 13.41 7.61
N MET A 184 15.09 13.79 7.09
CA MET A 184 14.67 15.18 6.98
C MET A 184 14.25 15.81 8.31
N PHE A 185 13.95 15.01 9.34
CA PHE A 185 13.44 15.50 10.62
C PHE A 185 14.55 15.50 11.68
N ARG A 186 14.76 16.65 12.32
CA ARG A 186 15.76 16.81 13.38
C ARG A 186 15.17 17.53 14.57
N ARG A 187 15.68 17.24 15.77
CA ARG A 187 15.28 17.95 16.97
C ARG A 187 15.69 19.43 16.86
N LYS A 188 14.80 20.34 17.25
CA LYS A 188 15.10 21.76 17.43
C LYS A 188 16.03 21.99 18.61
#